data_AF-A0A661J018-F1
#
_entry.id   AF-A0A661J018-F1
#
_cell.length_a   1.000
_cell.length_b   1.000
_cell.length_c   1.000
_cell.angle_alpha   90.00
_cell.angle_beta   90.00
_cell.angle_gamma   90.00
#
_symmetry.space_group_name_H-M   'P 1'
#
loop_
_entity.id
_entity.type
_entity.pdbx_description
1 polymer ?
#
loop_
_entity_poly.entity_id
_entity_poly.type
_entity_poly.pdbx_seq_one_letter_code
_entity_poly.pdbx_strand_id
1 'polypeptide(L)'
;MKVGFDPKVLGSSPAVEPKEFRGKEDFLKTLEEAIKEVNRLQLEADEAVKELSLGKGDLHETILALEKADISFRLMMQIRNKLIRAYEEVMKMPL
;
A
#
# COMPACT_ATOMS: atom_id res chain seq x y z
N MET A 1 -11.05 -34.29 48.09
CA MET A 1 -11.05 -33.43 46.88
C MET A 1 -10.05 -34.00 45.89
N LYS A 2 -10.50 -34.68 44.84
CA LYS A 2 -9.66 -35.07 43.70
C LYS A 2 -9.90 -34.01 42.63
N VAL A 3 -8.96 -33.09 42.46
CA VAL A 3 -9.04 -32.09 41.40
C VAL A 3 -8.62 -32.81 40.11
N GLY A 4 -9.60 -33.12 39.26
CA GLY A 4 -9.35 -33.67 37.94
C GLY A 4 -8.69 -32.62 37.08
N PHE A 5 -7.49 -32.91 36.60
CA PHE A 5 -6.83 -32.12 35.56
C PHE A 5 -7.26 -32.75 34.24
N ASP A 6 -8.24 -32.16 33.56
CA ASP A 6 -8.67 -32.58 32.22
C ASP A 6 -7.65 -32.10 31.19
N PRO A 7 -6.81 -32.98 30.58
CA PRO A 7 -5.78 -32.56 29.63
C PRO A 7 -6.33 -32.19 28.24
N LYS A 8 -7.66 -32.02 28.10
CA LYS A 8 -8.34 -31.70 26.83
C LYS A 8 -8.67 -30.22 26.64
N VAL A 9 -8.33 -29.35 27.59
CA VAL A 9 -8.52 -27.89 27.45
C VAL A 9 -7.37 -27.18 26.73
N LEU A 10 -6.32 -27.90 26.29
CA LEU A 10 -5.28 -27.35 25.41
C LEU A 10 -5.66 -27.51 23.93
N GLY A 11 -6.90 -27.18 23.59
CA GLY A 11 -7.42 -27.20 22.23
C GLY A 11 -7.20 -25.86 21.54
N SER A 12 -6.36 -25.87 20.51
CA SER A 12 -6.30 -24.90 19.40
C SER A 12 -6.17 -23.43 19.79
N SER A 13 -4.93 -23.02 20.11
CA SER A 13 -4.49 -21.68 19.71
C SER A 13 -4.63 -21.59 18.18
N PRO A 14 -5.24 -20.53 17.60
CA PRO A 14 -5.26 -20.39 16.16
C PRO A 14 -3.82 -20.26 15.71
N ALA A 15 -3.32 -21.31 15.06
CA ALA A 15 -2.07 -21.24 14.33
C ALA A 15 -2.21 -20.10 13.34
N VAL A 16 -1.46 -19.01 13.56
CA VAL A 16 -1.23 -18.02 12.51
C VAL A 16 -0.44 -18.76 11.46
N GLU A 17 -1.13 -19.31 10.46
CA GLU A 17 -0.51 -19.94 9.31
C GLU A 17 0.53 -18.98 8.75
N PRO A 18 1.80 -19.39 8.61
CA PRO A 18 2.80 -18.58 7.94
C PRO A 18 2.31 -18.35 6.52
N LYS A 19 1.92 -17.12 6.18
CA LYS A 19 1.72 -16.76 4.78
C LYS A 19 3.07 -16.95 4.09
N GLU A 20 3.18 -18.02 3.31
CA GLU A 20 4.34 -18.21 2.43
C GLU A 20 4.43 -16.99 1.51
N PHE A 21 5.53 -16.25 1.66
CA PHE A 21 5.81 -15.08 0.83
C PHE A 21 6.13 -15.57 -0.59
N ARG A 22 5.11 -15.58 -1.45
CA ARG A 22 5.27 -15.86 -2.88
C ARG A 22 5.74 -14.56 -3.52
N GLY A 23 7.01 -14.22 -3.29
CA GLY A 23 7.56 -12.87 -3.45
C GLY A 23 7.40 -12.17 -4.80
N LYS A 24 7.05 -12.88 -5.89
CA LYS A 24 6.65 -12.24 -7.16
C LYS A 24 5.18 -11.81 -7.17
N GLU A 25 4.27 -12.67 -6.77
CA GLU A 25 2.83 -12.35 -6.72
C GLU A 25 2.55 -11.28 -5.67
N ASP A 26 3.18 -11.40 -4.49
CA ASP A 26 2.98 -10.46 -3.39
C ASP A 26 3.51 -9.05 -3.72
N PHE A 27 4.65 -8.96 -4.43
CA PHE A 27 5.19 -7.68 -4.87
C PHE A 27 4.30 -7.00 -5.92
N LEU A 28 3.86 -7.74 -6.95
CA LEU A 28 2.99 -7.20 -7.98
C LEU A 28 1.66 -6.70 -7.41
N LYS A 29 1.08 -7.46 -6.48
CA LYS A 29 -0.14 -7.07 -5.77
C LYS A 29 0.08 -5.79 -4.94
N THR A 30 1.16 -5.73 -4.17
CA THR A 30 1.51 -4.54 -3.38
C THR A 30 1.72 -3.31 -4.27
N LEU A 31 2.38 -3.48 -5.42
CA LEU A 31 2.58 -2.41 -6.39
C LEU A 31 1.25 -1.94 -7.01
N GLU A 32 0.35 -2.86 -7.35
CA GLU A 32 -0.98 -2.53 -7.85
C GLU A 32 -1.80 -1.75 -6.80
N GLU A 33 -1.77 -2.19 -5.54
CA GLU A 33 -2.40 -1.50 -4.42
C GLU A 33 -1.82 -0.09 -4.24
N ALA A 34 -0.49 0.07 -4.30
CA ALA A 34 0.17 1.37 -4.22
C ALA A 34 -0.25 2.32 -5.36
N ILE A 35 -0.40 1.82 -6.59
CA ILE A 35 -0.88 2.61 -7.72
C ILE A 35 -2.31 3.08 -7.50
N LYS A 36 -3.19 2.19 -7.04
CA LYS A 36 -4.59 2.53 -6.71
C LYS A 36 -4.65 3.58 -5.61
N GLU A 37 -3.77 3.46 -4.62
CA GLU A 37 -3.68 4.41 -3.50
C GLU A 37 -3.24 5.80 -3.97
N VAL A 38 -2.22 5.90 -4.82
CA VAL A 38 -1.81 7.20 -5.41
C VAL A 38 -2.96 7.84 -6.19
N ASN A 39 -3.70 7.05 -6.98
CA ASN A 39 -4.86 7.55 -7.71
C ASN A 39 -5.98 8.03 -6.75
N ARG A 40 -6.22 7.30 -5.66
CA ARG A 40 -7.20 7.71 -4.63
C ARG A 40 -6.81 9.05 -4.00
N LEU A 41 -5.55 9.20 -3.60
CA LEU A 41 -5.04 10.44 -3.03
C LEU A 41 -5.13 11.62 -3.99
N GLN A 42 -4.90 11.39 -5.29
CA GLN A 42 -5.07 12.41 -6.33
C GLN A 42 -6.54 12.88 -6.42
N LEU A 43 -7.49 11.94 -6.46
CA LEU A 43 -8.92 12.26 -6.52
C LEU A 43 -9.39 13.00 -5.25
N GLU A 44 -8.90 12.59 -4.07
CA GLU A 44 -9.20 13.27 -2.81
C GLU A 44 -8.66 14.70 -2.79
N ALA A 45 -7.45 14.92 -3.31
CA ALA A 45 -6.89 16.26 -3.43
C ALA A 45 -7.70 17.13 -4.41
N ASP A 46 -8.11 16.57 -5.56
CA ASP A 46 -8.94 17.28 -6.54
C ASP A 46 -10.31 17.66 -5.96
N GLU A 47 -10.92 16.77 -5.18
CA GLU A 47 -12.18 17.03 -4.48
C GLU A 47 -12.01 18.12 -3.42
N ALA A 48 -10.98 18.05 -2.58
CA ALA A 48 -10.71 19.05 -1.57
C ALA A 48 -10.49 20.44 -2.18
N VAL A 49 -9.73 20.53 -3.28
CA VAL A 49 -9.52 21.78 -4.04
C VAL A 49 -10.85 22.33 -4.57
N LYS A 50 -11.72 21.45 -5.07
CA LYS A 50 -13.04 21.85 -5.57
C LYS A 50 -13.92 22.38 -4.43
N GLU A 51 -13.97 21.71 -3.30
CA GLU A 51 -14.75 22.16 -2.13
C GLU A 51 -14.24 23.49 -1.56
N LEU A 52 -12.92 23.65 -1.49
CA LEU A 52 -12.30 24.91 -1.10
C LEU A 52 -12.67 26.05 -2.06
N SER A 53 -12.65 25.78 -3.37
CA SER A 53 -13.03 26.77 -4.40
C SER A 53 -14.51 27.18 -4.32
N LEU A 54 -15.36 26.29 -3.79
CA LEU A 54 -16.78 26.55 -3.52
C LEU A 54 -17.02 27.25 -2.18
N GLY A 55 -15.96 27.56 -1.42
CA GLY A 55 -16.03 28.19 -0.10
C GLY A 55 -16.52 27.26 1.00
N LYS A 56 -16.50 25.94 0.78
CA LYS A 56 -16.96 24.91 1.73
C LYS A 56 -15.83 24.07 2.34
N GLY A 57 -14.66 24.04 1.70
CA GLY A 57 -13.51 23.27 2.15
C GLY A 57 -12.59 24.03 3.12
N ASP A 58 -11.89 23.29 3.98
CA ASP A 58 -10.80 23.83 4.80
C ASP A 58 -9.51 23.90 3.98
N LEU A 59 -8.86 25.07 4.00
CA LEU A 59 -7.58 25.30 3.33
C LEU A 59 -6.49 24.35 3.87
N HIS A 60 -6.47 24.10 5.18
CA HIS A 60 -5.45 23.25 5.81
C HIS A 60 -5.58 21.80 5.35
N GLU A 61 -6.80 21.25 5.33
CA GLU A 61 -7.05 19.89 4.86
C GLU A 61 -6.75 19.76 3.36
N THR A 62 -7.10 20.77 2.57
CA THR A 62 -6.82 20.79 1.12
C THR A 62 -5.31 20.75 0.84
N ILE A 63 -4.53 21.59 1.54
CA ILE A 63 -3.07 21.59 1.39
C ILE A 63 -2.49 20.25 1.83
N LEU A 64 -3.00 19.67 2.93
CA LEU A 64 -2.54 18.37 3.40
C LEU A 64 -2.83 17.24 2.39
N ALA A 65 -4.01 17.25 1.77
CA ALA A 65 -4.39 16.29 0.73
C ALA A 65 -3.48 16.43 -0.49
N LEU A 66 -3.20 17.66 -0.94
CA LEU A 66 -2.29 17.95 -2.04
C LEU A 66 -0.86 17.45 -1.75
N GLU A 67 -0.31 17.73 -0.57
CA GLU A 67 1.03 17.26 -0.18
C GLU A 67 1.11 15.73 -0.12
N LYS A 68 0.08 15.06 0.41
CA LYS A 68 0.02 13.59 0.41
C LYS A 68 0.02 13.03 -1.00
N ALA A 69 -0.80 13.59 -1.89
CA ALA A 69 -0.87 13.16 -3.28
C ALA A 69 0.47 13.37 -4.00
N ASP A 70 1.10 14.53 -3.81
CA ASP A 70 2.37 14.88 -4.43
C ASP A 70 3.53 13.98 -3.97
N ILE A 71 3.72 13.80 -2.66
CA ILE A 71 4.77 12.93 -2.12
C ILE A 71 4.58 11.49 -2.61
N SER A 72 3.33 10.99 -2.58
CA SER A 72 3.01 9.62 -3.02
C SER A 72 3.25 9.45 -4.52
N PHE A 73 2.92 10.45 -5.32
CA PHE A 73 3.19 10.46 -6.76
C PHE A 73 4.69 10.47 -7.07
N ARG A 74 5.48 11.31 -6.37
CA ARG A 74 6.94 11.33 -6.52
C ARG A 74 7.55 9.96 -6.21
N LEU A 75 7.08 9.31 -5.15
CA LEU A 75 7.50 7.96 -4.80
C LEU A 75 7.16 6.96 -5.92
N MET A 76 5.94 7.00 -6.45
CA MET A 76 5.53 6.14 -7.56
C MET A 76 6.40 6.34 -8.81
N MET A 77 6.74 7.59 -9.14
CA MET A 77 7.63 7.89 -10.26
C MET A 77 9.03 7.30 -10.06
N GLN A 78 9.56 7.31 -8.83
CA GLN A 78 10.82 6.66 -8.51
C GLN A 78 10.75 5.14 -8.71
N ILE A 79 9.65 4.52 -8.27
CA ILE A 79 9.41 3.08 -8.46
C ILE A 79 9.32 2.75 -9.95
N ARG A 80 8.50 3.49 -10.71
CA ARG A 80 8.39 3.36 -12.17
C ARG A 80 9.76 3.43 -12.85
N ASN A 81 10.58 4.43 -12.50
CA ASN A 81 11.91 4.60 -13.08
C ASN A 81 12.86 3.45 -12.72
N LYS A 82 12.75 2.89 -11.49
CA LYS A 82 13.53 1.70 -11.11
C LYS A 82 13.09 0.46 -11.89
N LEU A 83 11.78 0.26 -12.10
CA LEU A 83 11.25 -0.86 -12.87
C LEU A 83 11.67 -0.80 -14.33
N ILE A 84 11.59 0.38 -14.96
CA ILE A 84 12.07 0.58 -16.34
C ILE A 84 13.56 0.25 -16.44
N ARG A 85 14.38 0.75 -15.51
CA ARG A 85 15.82 0.45 -15.49
C ARG A 85 16.11 -1.05 -15.30
N ALA A 86 15.40 -1.71 -14.38
CA ALA A 86 15.57 -3.14 -14.16
C ALA A 86 15.22 -3.95 -15.41
N TYR A 87 14.17 -3.55 -16.14
CA TYR A 87 13.81 -4.16 -17.42
C TYR A 87 14.90 -3.92 -18.49
N GLU A 88 15.39 -2.69 -18.62
CA GLU A 88 16.49 -2.36 -19.53
C GLU A 88 17.78 -3.12 -19.20
N GLU A 89 18.10 -3.32 -17.92
CA GLU A 89 19.28 -4.07 -17.47
C GLU A 89 19.19 -5.54 -17.85
N VAL A 90 18.02 -6.17 -17.67
CA VAL A 90 17.77 -7.55 -18.13
C VAL A 90 17.93 -7.68 -19.64
N MET A 91 17.51 -6.68 -20.43
CA MET A 91 17.70 -6.67 -21.89
C MET A 91 19.15 -6.45 -22.33
N LYS A 92 19.95 -5.74 -21.53
CA LYS A 92 21.35 -5.42 -21.82
C LYS A 92 22.32 -6.52 -21.39
N MET A 93 21.88 -7.53 -20.64
CA MET A 93 22.70 -8.72 -20.41
C MET A 93 22.90 -9.44 -21.75
N PRO A 94 24.14 -9.52 -22.27
CA PRO A 94 24.41 -10.43 -23.37
C PRO A 94 24.18 -11.86 -22.88
N LEU A 95 23.47 -12.66 -23.68
CA LEU A 95 23.41 -14.11 -23.51
C LEU A 95 24.81 -14.73 -23.63
#